data_AF-A0A955CM26-F1
#
_entry.id   AF-A0A955CM26-F1
#
_cell.length_a   1.000
_cell.length_b   1.000
_cell.length_c   1.000
_cell.angle_alpha   90.00
_cell.angle_beta   90.00
_cell.angle_gamma   90.00
#
_symmetry.space_group_name_H-M   'P 1'
#
loop_
_entity.id
_entity.type
_entity.pdbx_description
1 polymer ?
#
loop_
_entity_poly.entity_id
_entity_poly.type
_entity_poly.pdbx_seq_one_letter_code
_entity_poly.pdbx_strand_id
1 'polypeptide(L)'
;LHCMPTAPGIPHGTFGEIIVLKYGSQESLEIIERYGDDIAAVLVEPVQARRLDLVPREFLQQLRVITEATGTALVFDEVVTGFRLEPGGAQAYFGIRADLATYGKVVGGGVPIGVVTGRAKFMDALDGGPWQYGDDSAPEVGVTFFAGTFVRHPLALAAAKGVLTKLKGEGPGLQQRVAQKANAVAVEFRKLFDKYRAPYHLSHFSSLVYVSVPPEFTYGGLLFYHLRERGIHIFENRLFIFSTEHTDDDCQKLLTAMQSSLEEMQREGFLPRAGEEMDERLPITAAKPAKLADGQIPLTAAQEEIWLAASMSDDLNCSYNQPLRLQFSGHLNIGAMRTALTQLVARHDALRIVVAADGQSQRVVSSLTLDVPLHDLTELSLEEQHAAWERLRDN
;
A
#
# COMPACT_ATOMS: atom_id res chain seq x y z
N LEU A 1 -24.28 -9.34 -10.85
CA LEU A 1 -23.39 -8.22 -10.48
C LEU A 1 -23.27 -8.18 -8.96
N HIS A 2 -22.62 -9.17 -8.33
CA HIS A 2 -22.49 -9.20 -6.87
C HIS A 2 -21.03 -9.04 -6.49
N CYS A 3 -20.74 -8.05 -5.64
CA CYS A 3 -19.44 -7.82 -5.06
C CYS A 3 -19.32 -8.63 -3.74
N MET A 4 -18.14 -9.18 -3.48
CA MET A 4 -17.85 -9.98 -2.28
C MET A 4 -16.93 -9.19 -1.33
N PRO A 5 -17.05 -9.35 -0.01
CA PRO A 5 -16.10 -8.78 0.94
C PRO A 5 -14.65 -9.17 0.62
N THR A 6 -13.79 -8.17 0.52
CA THR A 6 -12.35 -8.36 0.28
C THR A 6 -11.57 -8.70 1.55
N ALA A 7 -12.16 -8.44 2.73
CA ALA A 7 -11.58 -8.75 4.02
C ALA A 7 -12.65 -9.11 5.07
N PRO A 8 -12.32 -9.92 6.09
CA PRO A 8 -13.20 -10.18 7.23
C PRO A 8 -13.62 -8.89 7.95
N GLY A 9 -14.87 -8.84 8.40
CA GLY A 9 -15.42 -7.70 9.15
C GLY A 9 -16.13 -6.63 8.32
N ILE A 10 -16.13 -6.74 6.98
CA ILE A 10 -16.93 -5.85 6.12
C ILE A 10 -18.37 -6.40 6.03
N PRO A 11 -19.40 -5.65 6.47
CA PRO A 11 -20.78 -6.11 6.45
C PRO A 11 -21.27 -6.40 5.02
N HIS A 12 -22.03 -7.50 4.85
CA HIS A 12 -22.60 -7.87 3.56
C HIS A 12 -23.55 -6.81 2.97
N GLY A 13 -24.24 -6.04 3.83
CA GLY A 13 -25.17 -4.98 3.41
C GLY A 13 -24.53 -3.84 2.62
N THR A 14 -23.21 -3.63 2.75
CA THR A 14 -22.47 -2.58 2.03
C THR A 14 -22.32 -2.87 0.53
N PHE A 15 -22.50 -4.12 0.09
CA PHE A 15 -22.26 -4.54 -1.30
C PHE A 15 -23.50 -4.48 -2.19
N GLY A 16 -24.69 -4.22 -1.63
CA GLY A 16 -25.93 -4.08 -2.39
C GLY A 16 -25.94 -2.89 -3.34
N GLU A 17 -25.07 -1.89 -3.09
CA GLU A 17 -25.00 -0.62 -3.82
C GLU A 17 -23.71 -0.48 -4.66
N ILE A 18 -22.91 -1.55 -4.78
CA ILE A 18 -21.62 -1.53 -5.48
C ILE A 18 -21.61 -2.54 -6.61
N ILE A 19 -21.32 -2.05 -7.82
CA ILE A 19 -21.09 -2.86 -9.00
C ILE A 19 -19.60 -2.78 -9.37
N VAL A 20 -18.93 -3.93 -9.46
CA VAL A 20 -17.54 -4.02 -9.92
C VAL A 20 -17.54 -4.53 -11.36
N LEU A 21 -16.94 -3.75 -12.26
CA LEU A 21 -16.89 -4.04 -13.69
C LEU A 21 -15.45 -4.20 -14.18
N LYS A 22 -15.28 -4.88 -15.31
CA LYS A 22 -13.97 -5.08 -15.93
C LYS A 22 -13.49 -3.77 -16.56
N TYR A 23 -12.33 -3.29 -16.14
CA TYR A 23 -11.75 -2.05 -16.67
C TYR A 23 -11.36 -2.20 -18.15
N GLY A 24 -11.62 -1.17 -18.97
CA GLY A 24 -11.24 -1.13 -20.38
C GLY A 24 -12.06 -2.03 -21.31
N SER A 25 -13.25 -2.49 -20.90
CA SER A 25 -14.06 -3.42 -21.71
C SER A 25 -15.37 -2.80 -22.19
N GLN A 26 -15.77 -3.12 -23.44
CA GLN A 26 -17.00 -2.63 -24.04
C GLN A 26 -18.26 -3.05 -23.27
N GLU A 27 -18.28 -4.30 -22.80
CA GLU A 27 -19.37 -4.85 -21.97
C GLU A 27 -19.62 -3.99 -20.72
N SER A 28 -18.56 -3.50 -20.08
CA SER A 28 -18.70 -2.60 -18.93
C SER A 28 -19.37 -1.27 -19.29
N LEU A 29 -19.09 -0.71 -20.48
CA LEU A 29 -19.72 0.53 -20.94
C LEU A 29 -21.21 0.31 -21.21
N GLU A 30 -21.57 -0.81 -21.85
CA GLU A 30 -22.96 -1.18 -22.12
C GLU A 30 -23.77 -1.39 -20.82
N ILE A 31 -23.14 -1.94 -19.78
CA ILE A 31 -23.76 -2.08 -18.46
C ILE A 31 -23.98 -0.69 -17.84
N ILE A 32 -22.97 0.18 -17.86
CA ILE A 32 -23.07 1.53 -17.29
C ILE A 32 -24.17 2.34 -18.01
N GLU A 33 -24.23 2.26 -19.34
CA GLU A 33 -25.26 2.92 -20.14
C GLU A 33 -26.65 2.37 -19.82
N ARG A 34 -26.79 1.04 -19.71
CA ARG A 34 -28.09 0.39 -19.41
C ARG A 34 -28.65 0.78 -18.04
N TYR A 35 -27.80 0.91 -17.03
CA TYR A 35 -28.21 1.21 -15.65
C TYR A 35 -27.94 2.66 -15.26
N GLY A 36 -27.66 3.55 -16.21
CA GLY A 36 -27.16 4.91 -15.93
C GLY A 36 -28.04 5.70 -14.95
N ASP A 37 -29.36 5.61 -15.10
CA ASP A 37 -30.34 6.30 -14.24
C ASP A 37 -30.32 5.79 -12.78
N ASP A 38 -29.88 4.55 -12.56
CA ASP A 38 -29.74 3.93 -11.24
C ASP A 38 -28.34 4.10 -10.64
N ILE A 39 -27.35 4.55 -11.43
CA ILE A 39 -25.96 4.71 -11.01
C ILE A 39 -25.70 6.17 -10.60
N ALA A 40 -25.45 6.37 -9.31
CA ALA A 40 -25.07 7.69 -8.78
C ALA A 40 -23.70 8.16 -9.29
N ALA A 41 -22.71 7.26 -9.35
CA ALA A 41 -21.35 7.59 -9.76
C ALA A 41 -20.61 6.38 -10.36
N VAL A 42 -19.72 6.66 -11.31
CA VAL A 42 -18.68 5.72 -11.77
C VAL A 42 -17.33 6.22 -11.25
N LEU A 43 -16.76 5.49 -10.29
CA LEU A 43 -15.41 5.73 -9.76
C LEU A 43 -14.39 4.92 -10.56
N VAL A 44 -13.36 5.59 -11.09
CA VAL A 44 -12.33 4.96 -11.89
C VAL A 44 -10.93 5.47 -11.51
N GLU A 45 -9.98 4.55 -11.34
CA GLU A 45 -8.55 4.85 -11.34
C GLU A 45 -8.10 4.95 -12.81
N PRO A 46 -7.80 6.15 -13.36
CA PRO A 46 -7.62 6.32 -14.81
C PRO A 46 -6.45 5.51 -15.38
N VAL A 47 -5.40 5.32 -14.58
CA VAL A 47 -4.31 4.38 -14.86
C VAL A 47 -4.07 3.57 -13.61
N GLN A 48 -4.38 2.27 -13.69
CA GLN A 48 -4.33 1.39 -12.53
C GLN A 48 -2.90 1.14 -12.09
N ALA A 49 -2.59 1.38 -10.81
CA ALA A 49 -1.26 1.20 -10.23
C ALA A 49 -0.69 -0.22 -10.40
N ARG A 50 -1.53 -1.23 -10.66
CA ARG A 50 -1.13 -2.63 -10.88
C ARG A 50 -1.16 -3.07 -12.35
N ARG A 51 -1.61 -2.21 -13.26
CA ARG A 51 -1.73 -2.47 -14.70
C ARG A 51 -1.31 -1.23 -15.48
N LEU A 52 -0.04 -0.84 -15.34
CA LEU A 52 0.53 0.33 -16.02
C LEU A 52 0.58 0.15 -17.55
N ASP A 53 0.43 -1.08 -18.03
CA ASP A 53 0.27 -1.45 -19.44
C ASP A 53 -1.14 -1.17 -19.98
N LEU A 54 -2.15 -1.04 -19.12
CA LEU A 54 -3.54 -0.82 -19.50
C LEU A 54 -3.89 0.68 -19.38
N VAL A 55 -3.77 1.40 -20.49
CA VAL A 55 -4.02 2.85 -20.58
C VAL A 55 -5.16 3.13 -21.59
N PRO A 56 -6.42 2.79 -21.26
CA PRO A 56 -7.49 2.66 -22.26
C PRO A 56 -8.17 4.02 -22.55
N ARG A 57 -7.50 4.87 -23.35
CA ARG A 57 -7.96 6.23 -23.67
C ARG A 57 -9.38 6.26 -24.26
N GLU A 58 -9.65 5.44 -25.26
CA GLU A 58 -10.94 5.41 -25.95
C GLU A 58 -12.07 4.99 -25.00
N PHE A 59 -11.84 3.97 -24.17
CA PHE A 59 -12.79 3.54 -23.14
C PHE A 59 -13.13 4.68 -22.18
N LEU A 60 -12.13 5.40 -21.66
CA LEU A 60 -12.37 6.51 -20.72
C LEU A 60 -13.13 7.68 -21.40
N GLN A 61 -12.85 7.95 -22.68
CA GLN A 61 -13.55 8.99 -23.43
C GLN A 61 -15.02 8.61 -23.67
N GLN A 62 -15.28 7.36 -24.04
CA GLN A 62 -16.66 6.84 -24.17
C GLN A 62 -17.39 6.83 -22.83
N LEU A 63 -16.71 6.41 -21.75
CA LEU A 63 -17.25 6.45 -20.40
C LEU A 63 -17.71 7.86 -20.03
N ARG A 64 -16.91 8.89 -20.31
CA ARG A 64 -17.29 10.30 -20.07
C ARG A 64 -18.55 10.69 -20.86
N VAL A 65 -18.67 10.26 -22.11
CA VAL A 65 -19.87 10.53 -22.93
C VAL A 65 -21.09 9.89 -22.29
N ILE A 66 -21.01 8.62 -21.89
CA ILE A 66 -22.10 7.89 -21.25
C ILE A 66 -22.51 8.56 -19.94
N THR A 67 -21.56 8.83 -19.05
CA THR A 67 -21.87 9.44 -17.73
C THR A 67 -22.46 10.85 -17.86
N GLU A 68 -22.06 11.62 -18.88
CA GLU A 68 -22.68 12.93 -19.14
C GLU A 68 -24.13 12.76 -19.64
N ALA A 69 -24.38 11.80 -20.52
CA ALA A 69 -25.69 11.54 -21.09
C ALA A 69 -26.70 11.02 -20.05
N THR A 70 -26.26 10.20 -19.10
CA THR A 70 -27.10 9.63 -18.04
C THR A 70 -27.16 10.50 -16.79
N GLY A 71 -26.38 11.57 -16.71
CA GLY A 71 -26.27 12.42 -15.52
C GLY A 71 -25.52 11.79 -14.34
N THR A 72 -24.98 10.58 -14.51
CA THR A 72 -24.13 9.87 -13.56
C THR A 72 -22.82 10.64 -13.30
N ALA A 73 -22.37 10.72 -12.05
CA ALA A 73 -21.10 11.39 -11.75
C ALA A 73 -19.89 10.56 -12.23
N LEU A 74 -19.05 11.11 -13.10
CA LEU A 74 -17.73 10.51 -13.35
C LEU A 74 -16.74 10.97 -12.28
N VAL A 75 -16.17 10.02 -11.53
CA VAL A 75 -15.18 10.30 -10.48
C VAL A 75 -13.84 9.71 -10.87
N PHE A 76 -12.82 10.56 -11.02
CA PHE A 76 -11.45 10.10 -11.23
C PHE A 76 -10.71 9.99 -9.91
N ASP A 77 -10.25 8.77 -9.58
CA ASP A 77 -9.29 8.59 -8.50
C ASP A 77 -7.88 8.93 -8.99
N GLU A 78 -7.47 10.16 -8.69
CA GLU A 78 -6.18 10.74 -9.06
C GLU A 78 -5.21 10.77 -7.87
N VAL A 79 -5.41 9.95 -6.84
CA VAL A 79 -4.50 9.89 -5.69
C VAL A 79 -3.09 9.48 -6.11
N VAL A 80 -2.92 8.64 -7.15
CA VAL A 80 -1.61 8.25 -7.71
C VAL A 80 -1.21 9.09 -8.92
N THR A 81 -2.15 9.33 -9.85
CA THR A 81 -1.88 9.97 -11.15
C THR A 81 -1.86 11.50 -11.08
N GLY A 82 -2.57 12.09 -10.12
CA GLY A 82 -2.70 13.53 -9.96
C GLY A 82 -1.37 14.21 -9.71
N PHE A 83 -1.10 15.28 -10.47
CA PHE A 83 0.16 16.03 -10.47
C PHE A 83 1.41 15.23 -10.89
N ARG A 84 1.27 13.92 -11.12
CA ARG A 84 2.36 13.00 -11.50
C ARG A 84 2.48 12.85 -13.00
N LEU A 85 1.36 12.62 -13.69
CA LEU A 85 1.36 12.40 -15.14
C LEU A 85 1.62 13.70 -15.91
N GLU A 86 0.81 14.70 -15.58
CA GLU A 86 0.82 16.05 -16.11
C GLU A 86 0.51 17.01 -14.94
N PRO A 87 0.75 18.33 -15.07
CA PRO A 87 0.31 19.28 -14.06
C PRO A 87 -1.19 19.19 -13.74
N GLY A 88 -2.02 18.82 -14.74
CA GLY A 88 -3.45 18.56 -14.58
C GLY A 88 -3.83 17.09 -14.38
N GLY A 89 -2.87 16.21 -14.06
CA GLY A 89 -3.11 14.79 -13.81
C GLY A 89 -3.57 14.00 -15.05
N ALA A 90 -4.22 12.87 -14.79
CA ALA A 90 -4.83 12.03 -15.81
C ALA A 90 -5.92 12.76 -16.59
N GLN A 91 -6.65 13.67 -15.96
CA GLN A 91 -7.63 14.51 -16.66
C GLN A 91 -7.01 15.27 -17.85
N ALA A 92 -5.87 15.94 -17.63
CA ALA A 92 -5.14 16.62 -18.71
C ALA A 92 -4.57 15.63 -19.73
N TYR A 93 -4.00 14.51 -19.26
CA TYR A 93 -3.41 13.49 -20.14
C TYR A 93 -4.45 12.85 -21.08
N PHE A 94 -5.65 12.55 -20.58
CA PHE A 94 -6.73 11.93 -21.36
C PHE A 94 -7.60 12.94 -22.11
N GLY A 95 -7.51 14.23 -21.77
CA GLY A 95 -8.40 15.27 -22.30
C GLY A 95 -9.83 15.13 -21.78
N ILE A 96 -9.99 14.65 -20.54
CA ILE A 96 -11.29 14.37 -19.92
C ILE A 96 -11.43 15.21 -18.67
N ARG A 97 -12.57 15.91 -18.54
CA ARG A 97 -12.96 16.57 -17.30
C ARG A 97 -13.97 15.69 -16.57
N ALA A 98 -13.53 15.07 -15.48
CA ALA A 98 -14.39 14.35 -14.56
C ALA A 98 -15.30 15.32 -13.80
N ASP A 99 -16.39 14.80 -13.23
CA ASP A 99 -17.30 15.60 -12.41
C ASP A 99 -16.74 15.82 -11.01
N LEU A 100 -16.09 14.79 -10.46
CA LEU A 100 -15.33 14.83 -9.23
C LEU A 100 -13.95 14.18 -9.46
N ALA A 101 -12.96 14.59 -8.67
CA ALA A 101 -11.66 13.96 -8.62
C ALA A 101 -11.13 13.90 -7.19
N THR A 102 -10.46 12.81 -6.84
CA THR A 102 -9.78 12.63 -5.57
C THR A 102 -8.27 12.78 -5.75
N TYR A 103 -7.64 13.56 -4.88
CA TYR A 103 -6.18 13.75 -4.87
C TYR A 103 -5.59 13.44 -3.50
N GLY A 104 -4.33 13.04 -3.49
CA GLY A 104 -3.55 12.79 -2.29
C GLY A 104 -2.07 12.70 -2.67
N LYS A 105 -1.29 11.94 -1.90
CA LYS A 105 0.13 11.65 -2.17
C LYS A 105 0.93 12.90 -2.55
N VAL A 106 1.20 13.12 -3.84
CA VAL A 106 2.02 14.22 -4.37
C VAL A 106 1.59 15.56 -3.80
N VAL A 107 0.27 15.85 -3.79
CA VAL A 107 -0.25 17.14 -3.32
C VAL A 107 0.02 17.39 -1.84
N GLY A 108 0.25 16.35 -1.03
CA GLY A 108 0.54 16.49 0.39
C GLY A 108 1.99 16.83 0.71
N GLY A 109 2.91 16.68 -0.24
CA GLY A 109 4.33 16.95 0.00
C GLY A 109 4.93 16.19 1.19
N GLY A 110 4.43 14.98 1.46
CA GLY A 110 4.84 14.15 2.61
C GLY A 110 3.95 14.29 3.85
N VAL A 111 3.00 15.24 3.86
CA VAL A 111 2.01 15.41 4.94
C VAL A 111 0.71 14.69 4.58
N PRO A 112 0.01 14.04 5.55
CA PRO A 112 -1.28 13.42 5.30
C PRO A 112 -2.31 14.43 4.76
N ILE A 113 -2.85 14.16 3.57
CA ILE A 113 -3.93 14.93 2.97
C ILE A 113 -4.75 14.05 2.01
N GLY A 114 -6.06 14.28 2.01
CA GLY A 114 -6.98 13.84 0.96
C GLY A 114 -7.76 15.07 0.48
N VAL A 115 -7.95 15.17 -0.83
CA VAL A 115 -8.66 16.30 -1.46
C VAL A 115 -9.73 15.72 -2.36
N VAL A 116 -10.96 16.24 -2.24
CA VAL A 116 -12.03 16.03 -3.21
C VAL A 116 -12.32 17.38 -3.85
N THR A 117 -12.40 17.41 -5.18
CA THR A 117 -12.73 18.62 -5.94
C THR A 117 -13.55 18.24 -7.17
N GLY A 118 -14.25 19.20 -7.76
CA GLY A 118 -15.07 18.93 -8.93
C GLY A 118 -16.03 20.06 -9.29
N ARG A 119 -17.10 19.70 -10.00
CA ARG A 119 -18.15 20.64 -10.41
C ARG A 119 -19.04 21.02 -9.22
N ALA A 120 -19.50 22.27 -9.22
CA ALA A 120 -20.45 22.82 -8.23
C ALA A 120 -21.68 21.90 -8.05
N LYS A 121 -22.25 21.39 -9.15
CA LYS A 121 -23.36 20.40 -9.15
C LYS A 121 -23.24 19.31 -8.07
N PHE A 122 -22.02 18.85 -7.78
CA PHE A 122 -21.75 17.83 -6.77
C PHE A 122 -21.10 18.40 -5.50
N MET A 123 -20.22 19.39 -5.63
CA MET A 123 -19.49 19.98 -4.50
C MET A 123 -20.39 20.83 -3.59
N ASP A 124 -21.46 21.41 -4.12
CA ASP A 124 -22.41 22.24 -3.37
C ASP A 124 -23.17 21.41 -2.30
N ALA A 125 -23.16 20.08 -2.42
CA ALA A 125 -23.68 19.20 -1.36
C ALA A 125 -22.89 19.31 -0.04
N LEU A 126 -21.70 19.93 -0.03
CA LEU A 126 -20.87 20.06 1.18
C LEU A 126 -21.19 21.32 2.00
N ASP A 127 -21.61 22.41 1.36
CA ASP A 127 -21.83 23.72 2.02
C ASP A 127 -23.12 24.44 1.60
N GLY A 128 -23.89 23.83 0.69
CA GLY A 128 -25.18 24.31 0.20
C GLY A 128 -25.07 25.27 -1.00
N GLY A 129 -23.88 25.47 -1.53
CA GLY A 129 -23.63 26.29 -2.72
C GLY A 129 -23.26 27.75 -2.42
N PRO A 130 -22.87 28.51 -3.46
CA PRO A 130 -22.33 29.86 -3.30
C PRO A 130 -23.40 30.89 -2.92
N TRP A 131 -23.04 31.80 -2.04
CA TRP A 131 -23.80 33.00 -1.66
C TRP A 131 -22.83 34.15 -1.37
N GLN A 132 -23.33 35.37 -1.19
CA GLN A 132 -22.52 36.58 -1.02
C GLN A 132 -22.99 37.44 0.15
N TYR A 133 -22.05 38.17 0.77
CA TYR A 133 -22.41 39.20 1.74
C TYR A 133 -22.94 40.45 1.02
N GLY A 134 -24.00 41.05 1.57
CA GLY A 134 -24.56 42.31 1.09
C GLY A 134 -25.66 42.17 0.02
N ASP A 135 -26.10 40.95 -0.28
CA ASP A 135 -27.32 40.66 -1.02
C ASP A 135 -28.22 39.66 -0.25
N ASP A 136 -29.32 39.24 -0.89
CA ASP A 136 -30.31 38.32 -0.32
C ASP A 136 -30.01 36.84 -0.65
N SER A 137 -28.81 36.50 -1.15
CA SER A 137 -28.46 35.12 -1.51
C SER A 137 -28.23 34.24 -0.29
N ALA A 138 -28.56 32.96 -0.42
CA ALA A 138 -28.38 31.95 0.63
C ALA A 138 -28.08 30.58 0.01
N PRO A 139 -27.52 29.62 0.78
CA PRO A 139 -27.34 28.25 0.29
C PRO A 139 -28.68 27.60 -0.08
N GLU A 140 -28.78 27.06 -1.31
CA GLU A 140 -30.03 26.49 -1.86
C GLU A 140 -29.98 24.96 -1.99
N VAL A 141 -28.80 24.35 -1.91
CA VAL A 141 -28.59 22.90 -2.09
C VAL A 141 -28.65 22.17 -0.75
N GLY A 142 -29.31 21.01 -0.72
CA GLY A 142 -29.33 20.13 0.45
C GLY A 142 -27.93 19.62 0.79
N VAL A 143 -27.53 19.78 2.05
CA VAL A 143 -26.17 19.42 2.51
C VAL A 143 -26.08 17.98 3.02
N THR A 144 -24.99 17.30 2.67
CA THR A 144 -24.57 16.05 3.29
C THR A 144 -23.69 16.31 4.51
N PHE A 145 -23.46 15.28 5.32
CA PHE A 145 -22.58 15.39 6.48
C PHE A 145 -21.13 15.06 6.13
N PHE A 146 -20.22 15.98 6.43
CA PHE A 146 -18.78 15.78 6.32
C PHE A 146 -18.07 16.49 7.49
N ALA A 147 -17.14 15.79 8.14
CA ALA A 147 -16.35 16.32 9.24
C ALA A 147 -15.00 15.64 9.35
N GLY A 148 -14.07 16.27 10.08
CA GLY A 148 -12.83 15.65 10.49
C GLY A 148 -11.92 16.65 11.21
N THR A 149 -11.42 16.28 12.39
CA THR A 149 -10.61 17.15 13.27
C THR A 149 -9.42 17.79 12.55
N PHE A 150 -8.82 17.06 11.62
CA PHE A 150 -7.62 17.49 10.87
C PHE A 150 -7.91 17.93 9.43
N VAL A 151 -9.18 18.06 9.05
CA VAL A 151 -9.54 18.66 7.76
C VAL A 151 -8.99 20.08 7.70
N ARG A 152 -8.28 20.40 6.60
CA ARG A 152 -7.62 21.71 6.41
C ARG A 152 -6.56 22.05 7.48
N HIS A 153 -5.88 21.04 8.03
CA HIS A 153 -4.77 21.26 8.96
C HIS A 153 -3.73 22.25 8.37
N PRO A 154 -3.29 23.28 9.11
CA PRO A 154 -2.44 24.35 8.57
C PRO A 154 -1.15 23.86 7.90
N LEU A 155 -0.47 22.86 8.49
CA LEU A 155 0.73 22.27 7.91
C LEU A 155 0.44 21.57 6.58
N ALA A 156 -0.69 20.87 6.47
CA ALA A 156 -1.07 20.16 5.25
C ALA A 156 -1.39 21.14 4.12
N LEU A 157 -2.10 22.24 4.43
CA LEU A 157 -2.37 23.30 3.46
C LEU A 157 -1.12 24.06 3.04
N ALA A 158 -0.19 24.32 3.97
CA ALA A 158 1.08 24.95 3.66
C ALA A 158 1.95 24.05 2.75
N ALA A 159 2.06 22.76 3.06
CA ALA A 159 2.76 21.78 2.24
C ALA A 159 2.15 21.69 0.84
N ALA A 160 0.83 21.57 0.75
CA ALA A 160 0.12 21.53 -0.53
C ALA A 160 0.33 22.79 -1.36
N LYS A 161 0.24 23.98 -0.75
CA LYS A 161 0.54 25.24 -1.43
C LYS A 161 1.99 25.26 -1.95
N GLY A 162 2.95 24.80 -1.15
CA GLY A 162 4.35 24.71 -1.54
C GLY A 162 4.55 23.80 -2.76
N VAL A 163 4.00 22.59 -2.73
CA VAL A 163 4.04 21.64 -3.86
C VAL A 163 3.42 22.26 -5.11
N LEU A 164 2.19 22.77 -5.02
CA LEU A 164 1.47 23.32 -6.17
C LEU A 164 2.19 24.55 -6.76
N THR A 165 2.82 25.37 -5.92
CA THR A 165 3.59 26.53 -6.37
C THR A 165 4.85 26.10 -7.13
N LYS A 166 5.59 25.09 -6.62
CA LYS A 166 6.75 24.52 -7.30
C LYS A 166 6.36 23.91 -8.65
N LEU A 167 5.34 23.05 -8.68
CA LEU A 167 4.87 22.41 -9.90
C LEU A 167 4.41 23.43 -10.95
N LYS A 168 3.70 24.48 -10.53
CA LYS A 168 3.29 25.57 -11.42
C LYS A 168 4.48 26.35 -11.97
N GLY A 169 5.50 26.59 -11.16
CA GLY A 169 6.71 27.31 -11.54
C GLY A 169 7.58 26.54 -12.54
N GLU A 170 7.73 25.22 -12.36
CA GLU A 170 8.52 24.37 -13.27
C GLU A 170 7.77 23.94 -14.54
N GLY A 171 6.44 23.94 -14.49
CA GLY A 171 5.59 23.54 -15.62
C GLY A 171 5.69 22.04 -15.95
N PRO A 172 5.11 21.60 -17.09
CA PRO A 172 5.02 20.19 -17.47
C PRO A 172 6.39 19.53 -17.73
N GLY A 173 7.43 20.32 -17.96
CA GLY A 173 8.79 19.83 -18.16
C GLY A 173 9.32 19.03 -16.96
N LEU A 174 8.85 19.30 -15.74
CA LEU A 174 9.20 18.50 -14.56
C LEU A 174 8.75 17.05 -14.71
N GLN A 175 7.46 16.82 -14.98
CA GLN A 175 6.90 15.48 -15.13
C GLN A 175 7.56 14.73 -16.29
N GLN A 176 7.80 15.43 -17.41
CA GLN A 176 8.47 14.87 -18.58
C GLN A 176 9.88 14.35 -18.26
N ARG A 177 10.70 15.13 -17.54
CA ARG A 177 12.06 14.71 -17.15
C ARG A 177 12.05 13.47 -16.26
N VAL A 178 11.15 13.42 -15.27
CA VAL A 178 11.05 12.26 -14.37
C VAL A 178 10.53 11.03 -15.11
N ALA A 179 9.55 11.19 -16.01
CA ALA A 179 9.03 10.11 -16.84
C ALA A 179 10.09 9.56 -17.82
N GLN A 180 10.92 10.41 -18.42
CA GLN A 180 12.03 9.98 -19.28
C GLN A 180 13.03 9.11 -18.52
N LYS A 181 13.35 9.48 -17.28
CA LYS A 181 14.25 8.71 -16.41
C LYS A 181 13.69 7.33 -16.06
N ALA A 182 12.42 7.28 -15.64
CA ALA A 182 11.73 6.01 -15.36
C ALA A 182 11.68 5.12 -16.60
N ASN A 183 11.40 5.71 -17.77
CA ASN A 183 11.37 4.99 -19.05
C ASN A 183 12.74 4.38 -19.40
N ALA A 184 13.82 5.14 -19.22
CA ALA A 184 15.17 4.65 -19.48
C ALA A 184 15.50 3.43 -18.60
N VAL A 185 15.20 3.49 -17.30
CA VAL A 185 15.39 2.33 -16.40
C VAL A 185 14.49 1.16 -16.78
N ALA A 186 13.23 1.39 -17.12
CA ALA A 186 12.29 0.35 -17.53
C ALA A 186 12.74 -0.39 -18.80
N VAL A 187 13.37 0.32 -19.76
CA VAL A 187 13.96 -0.28 -20.97
C VAL A 187 15.12 -1.20 -20.60
N GLU A 188 16.01 -0.77 -19.71
CA GLU A 188 17.14 -1.60 -19.29
C GLU A 188 16.70 -2.80 -18.43
N PHE A 189 15.71 -2.64 -17.54
CA PHE A 189 15.13 -3.77 -16.81
C PHE A 189 14.57 -4.84 -17.75
N ARG A 190 13.86 -4.44 -18.82
CA ARG A 190 13.38 -5.39 -19.84
C ARG A 190 14.53 -6.16 -20.49
N LYS A 191 15.59 -5.47 -20.91
CA LYS A 191 16.78 -6.13 -21.48
C LYS A 191 17.43 -7.10 -20.50
N LEU A 192 17.48 -6.76 -19.20
CA LEU A 192 18.00 -7.64 -18.17
C LEU A 192 17.10 -8.88 -17.98
N PHE A 193 15.79 -8.70 -17.88
CA PHE A 193 14.86 -9.83 -17.77
C PHE A 193 14.94 -10.76 -18.97
N ASP A 194 15.04 -10.22 -20.19
CA ASP A 194 15.24 -11.01 -21.41
C ASP A 194 16.59 -11.75 -21.38
N LYS A 195 17.68 -11.06 -21.02
CA LYS A 195 19.05 -11.62 -20.95
C LYS A 195 19.14 -12.79 -19.96
N TYR A 196 18.55 -12.64 -18.78
CA TYR A 196 18.58 -13.66 -17.72
C TYR A 196 17.38 -14.63 -17.79
N ARG A 197 16.54 -14.53 -18.83
CA ARG A 197 15.30 -15.30 -19.00
C ARG A 197 14.43 -15.27 -17.74
N ALA A 198 14.41 -14.13 -17.06
CA ALA A 198 13.74 -13.98 -15.78
C ALA A 198 12.24 -13.78 -16.01
N PRO A 199 11.36 -14.64 -15.47
CA PRO A 199 9.93 -14.63 -15.76
C PRO A 199 9.21 -13.54 -14.94
N TYR A 200 9.70 -12.30 -14.98
CA TYR A 200 9.01 -11.15 -14.40
C TYR A 200 8.21 -10.41 -15.46
N HIS A 201 7.01 -9.96 -15.12
CA HIS A 201 6.28 -9.05 -15.99
C HIS A 201 6.51 -7.61 -15.56
N LEU A 202 7.09 -6.82 -16.46
CA LEU A 202 7.33 -5.40 -16.27
C LEU A 202 6.29 -4.56 -17.02
N SER A 203 5.58 -3.70 -16.30
CA SER A 203 4.79 -2.61 -16.88
C SER A 203 5.32 -1.26 -16.42
N HIS A 204 5.16 -0.24 -17.25
CA HIS A 204 5.70 1.10 -16.98
C HIS A 204 4.78 2.16 -17.58
N PHE A 205 4.54 3.22 -16.82
CA PHE A 205 3.82 4.39 -17.29
C PHE A 205 4.24 5.65 -16.53
N SER A 206 4.57 6.71 -17.27
CA SER A 206 5.11 7.97 -16.71
C SER A 206 6.31 7.70 -15.79
N SER A 207 6.24 8.09 -14.52
CA SER A 207 7.30 7.96 -13.53
C SER A 207 7.18 6.68 -12.67
N LEU A 208 6.38 5.71 -13.12
CA LEU A 208 6.04 4.49 -12.40
C LEU A 208 6.54 3.27 -13.18
N VAL A 209 7.23 2.37 -12.49
CA VAL A 209 7.60 1.04 -12.99
C VAL A 209 7.05 -0.01 -12.03
N TYR A 210 6.39 -1.02 -12.57
CA TYR A 210 5.87 -2.15 -11.81
C TYR A 210 6.49 -3.44 -12.32
N VAL A 211 7.08 -4.20 -11.41
CA VAL A 211 7.60 -5.54 -11.66
C VAL A 211 6.74 -6.52 -10.87
N SER A 212 5.99 -7.36 -11.58
CA SER A 212 5.15 -8.39 -10.99
C SER A 212 5.80 -9.76 -11.08
N VAL A 213 5.57 -10.55 -10.03
CA VAL A 213 6.03 -11.92 -9.91
C VAL A 213 4.87 -12.84 -10.30
N PRO A 214 5.00 -13.67 -11.33
CA PRO A 214 3.97 -14.65 -11.67
C PRO A 214 3.76 -15.64 -10.52
N PRO A 215 2.54 -16.09 -10.23
CA PRO A 215 2.25 -17.04 -9.15
C PRO A 215 3.04 -18.36 -9.25
N GLU A 216 3.33 -18.81 -10.47
CA GLU A 216 4.14 -20.00 -10.76
C GLU A 216 5.61 -19.83 -10.40
N PHE A 217 6.09 -18.58 -10.30
CA PHE A 217 7.48 -18.30 -9.96
C PHE A 217 7.69 -18.28 -8.44
N THR A 218 7.72 -19.48 -7.85
CA THR A 218 7.78 -19.72 -6.39
C THR A 218 8.82 -18.85 -5.67
N TYR A 219 10.01 -18.67 -6.24
CA TYR A 219 11.11 -17.92 -5.62
C TYR A 219 11.32 -16.51 -6.20
N GLY A 220 10.39 -16.00 -7.01
CA GLY A 220 10.53 -14.68 -7.63
C GLY A 220 10.56 -13.52 -6.64
N GLY A 221 10.02 -13.71 -5.43
CA GLY A 221 10.14 -12.74 -4.34
C GLY A 221 11.59 -12.47 -3.90
N LEU A 222 12.52 -13.42 -4.10
CA LEU A 222 13.93 -13.30 -3.70
C LEU A 222 14.62 -12.09 -4.34
N LEU A 223 14.24 -11.71 -5.56
CA LEU A 223 14.78 -10.53 -6.22
C LEU A 223 14.70 -9.29 -5.32
N PHE A 224 13.58 -9.09 -4.62
CA PHE A 224 13.39 -7.92 -3.77
C PHE A 224 14.26 -7.98 -2.50
N TYR A 225 14.60 -9.17 -1.99
CA TYR A 225 15.59 -9.33 -0.90
C TYR A 225 17.00 -9.00 -1.40
N HIS A 226 17.40 -9.52 -2.56
CA HIS A 226 18.70 -9.20 -3.17
C HIS A 226 18.87 -7.70 -3.45
N LEU A 227 17.80 -7.04 -3.90
CA LEU A 227 17.80 -5.58 -4.10
C LEU A 227 18.00 -4.83 -2.78
N ARG A 228 17.32 -5.22 -1.70
CA ARG A 228 17.47 -4.58 -0.37
C ARG A 228 18.86 -4.82 0.22
N GLU A 229 19.41 -6.02 0.09
CA GLU A 229 20.79 -6.32 0.47
C GLU A 229 21.79 -5.40 -0.26
N ARG A 230 21.51 -5.05 -1.51
CA ARG A 230 22.31 -4.14 -2.35
C ARG A 230 21.94 -2.66 -2.17
N GLY A 231 21.23 -2.31 -1.11
CA GLY A 231 20.89 -0.94 -0.76
C GLY A 231 19.74 -0.33 -1.56
N ILE A 232 18.98 -1.12 -2.33
CA ILE A 232 17.77 -0.68 -3.03
C ILE A 232 16.54 -1.05 -2.20
N HIS A 233 15.97 -0.08 -1.50
CA HIS A 233 14.78 -0.31 -0.69
C HIS A 233 13.50 -0.46 -1.54
N ILE A 234 13.08 -1.71 -1.75
CA ILE A 234 11.84 -2.05 -2.46
C ILE A 234 11.28 -3.37 -1.92
N PHE A 235 9.96 -3.54 -1.97
CA PHE A 235 9.27 -4.78 -1.64
C PHE A 235 8.57 -5.34 -2.86
N GLU A 236 8.29 -6.64 -2.84
CA GLU A 236 7.44 -7.27 -3.83
C GLU A 236 6.09 -6.57 -3.92
N ASN A 237 5.49 -6.61 -5.11
CA ASN A 237 4.19 -6.01 -5.36
C ASN A 237 4.10 -4.48 -5.11
N ARG A 238 5.24 -3.78 -5.01
CA ARG A 238 5.31 -2.32 -4.92
C ARG A 238 5.78 -1.69 -6.23
N LEU A 239 5.43 -0.43 -6.41
CA LEU A 239 5.88 0.39 -7.53
C LEU A 239 7.30 0.90 -7.25
N PHE A 240 8.17 0.84 -8.25
CA PHE A 240 9.32 1.73 -8.33
C PHE A 240 8.79 3.09 -8.77
N ILE A 241 8.95 4.10 -7.90
CA ILE A 241 8.43 5.45 -8.11
C ILE A 241 9.61 6.40 -8.25
N PHE A 242 9.79 6.95 -9.45
CA PHE A 242 10.84 7.92 -9.71
C PHE A 242 10.43 9.31 -9.23
N SER A 243 11.40 10.05 -8.72
CA SER A 243 11.26 11.42 -8.22
C SER A 243 12.22 12.38 -8.96
N THR A 244 12.06 13.68 -8.73
CA THR A 244 12.97 14.70 -9.25
C THR A 244 14.39 14.56 -8.72
N GLU A 245 14.55 13.93 -7.56
CA GLU A 245 15.83 13.81 -6.85
C GLU A 245 16.63 12.57 -7.24
N HIS A 246 16.04 11.62 -7.96
CA HIS A 246 16.82 10.49 -8.48
C HIS A 246 17.81 11.02 -9.51
N THR A 247 19.10 10.84 -9.27
CA THR A 247 20.17 11.19 -10.21
C THR A 247 20.40 10.06 -11.22
N ASP A 248 21.25 10.32 -12.23
CA ASP A 248 21.67 9.27 -13.16
C ASP A 248 22.52 8.21 -12.44
N ASP A 249 23.29 8.61 -11.43
CA ASP A 249 24.04 7.68 -10.56
C ASP A 249 23.10 6.77 -9.76
N ASP A 250 21.98 7.29 -9.25
CA ASP A 250 20.99 6.45 -8.55
C ASP A 250 20.33 5.45 -9.49
N CYS A 251 20.04 5.87 -10.72
CA CYS A 251 19.54 4.97 -11.76
C CYS A 251 20.57 3.91 -12.10
N GLN A 252 21.85 4.27 -12.23
CA GLN A 252 22.92 3.32 -12.50
C GLN A 252 23.12 2.34 -11.35
N LYS A 253 23.07 2.79 -10.10
CA LYS A 253 23.11 1.91 -8.91
C LYS A 253 21.96 0.90 -8.93
N LEU A 254 20.75 1.36 -9.24
CA LEU A 254 19.57 0.50 -9.36
C LEU A 254 19.76 -0.57 -10.47
N LEU A 255 20.27 -0.17 -11.64
CA LEU A 255 20.53 -1.08 -12.75
C LEU A 255 21.61 -2.11 -12.41
N THR A 256 22.71 -1.69 -11.79
CA THR A 256 23.79 -2.56 -11.33
C THR A 256 23.27 -3.55 -10.28
N ALA A 257 22.47 -3.09 -9.31
CA ALA A 257 21.87 -3.95 -8.29
C ALA A 257 20.91 -4.97 -8.92
N MET A 258 20.04 -4.55 -9.85
CA MET A 258 19.13 -5.44 -10.59
C MET A 258 19.91 -6.51 -11.36
N GLN A 259 20.90 -6.11 -12.15
CA GLN A 259 21.73 -7.05 -12.91
C GLN A 259 22.42 -8.05 -11.99
N SER A 260 23.06 -7.57 -10.92
CA SER A 260 23.80 -8.42 -9.98
C SER A 260 22.88 -9.41 -9.26
N SER A 261 21.66 -8.99 -8.94
CA SER A 261 20.64 -9.84 -8.31
C SER A 261 20.19 -10.95 -9.27
N LEU A 262 19.89 -10.62 -10.52
CA LEU A 262 19.49 -11.60 -11.53
C LEU A 262 20.63 -12.58 -11.87
N GLU A 263 21.87 -12.08 -11.94
CA GLU A 263 23.05 -12.90 -12.18
C GLU A 263 23.27 -13.91 -11.05
N GLU A 264 23.16 -13.46 -9.79
CA GLU A 264 23.23 -14.35 -8.64
C GLU A 264 22.09 -15.36 -8.61
N MET A 265 20.83 -14.92 -8.82
CA MET A 265 19.69 -15.83 -8.87
C MET A 265 19.85 -16.89 -9.97
N GLN A 266 20.38 -16.54 -11.15
CA GLN A 266 20.64 -17.51 -12.22
C GLN A 266 21.80 -18.45 -11.88
N ARG A 267 22.85 -17.94 -11.22
CA ARG A 267 23.99 -18.75 -10.77
C ARG A 267 23.54 -19.80 -9.75
N GLU A 268 22.71 -19.41 -8.78
CA GLU A 268 22.19 -20.30 -7.72
C GLU A 268 21.01 -21.18 -8.18
N GLY A 269 20.58 -21.06 -9.45
CA GLY A 269 19.55 -21.93 -10.04
C GLY A 269 18.10 -21.46 -9.84
N PHE A 270 17.87 -20.26 -9.32
CA PHE A 270 16.52 -19.68 -9.20
C PHE A 270 15.99 -19.10 -10.52
N LEU A 271 16.81 -18.99 -11.57
CA LEU A 271 16.41 -18.57 -12.91
C LEU A 271 16.92 -19.57 -13.97
N PRO A 272 16.22 -19.71 -15.12
CA PRO A 272 16.62 -20.62 -16.18
C PRO A 272 18.01 -20.30 -16.75
N ARG A 273 18.83 -21.34 -17.01
CA ARG A 273 20.10 -21.21 -17.74
C ARG A 273 19.90 -21.39 -19.25
N ALA A 274 20.87 -20.97 -20.06
CA ALA A 274 20.81 -21.14 -21.51
C ALA A 274 20.89 -22.63 -21.90
N GLY A 275 19.86 -23.13 -22.59
CA GLY A 275 19.76 -24.54 -23.04
C GLY A 275 19.00 -25.46 -22.09
N GLU A 276 18.62 -24.99 -20.90
CA GLU A 276 17.74 -25.69 -19.98
C GLU A 276 16.31 -25.10 -20.10
N GLU A 277 15.31 -25.97 -20.24
CA GLU A 277 13.93 -25.59 -19.88
C GLU A 277 13.91 -25.28 -18.38
N MET A 278 12.97 -24.43 -17.95
CA MET A 278 12.80 -24.19 -16.52
C MET A 278 12.49 -25.53 -15.87
N ASP A 279 13.49 -26.12 -15.21
CA ASP A 279 13.29 -27.35 -14.48
C ASP A 279 12.44 -26.99 -13.27
N GLU A 280 11.13 -27.25 -13.38
CA GLU A 280 10.22 -27.25 -12.22
C GLU A 280 10.71 -28.21 -11.12
N ARG A 281 11.76 -29.01 -11.37
CA ARG A 281 12.36 -30.00 -10.47
C ARG A 281 13.85 -29.76 -10.19
N LEU A 282 14.29 -28.53 -9.92
CA LEU A 282 15.36 -28.41 -8.89
C LEU A 282 14.79 -28.98 -7.59
N PRO A 283 15.53 -29.83 -6.85
CA PRO A 283 14.96 -30.92 -6.06
C PRO A 283 13.87 -30.43 -5.12
N ILE A 284 12.63 -30.60 -5.59
CA ILE A 284 11.45 -30.66 -4.75
C ILE A 284 11.58 -31.97 -3.98
N THR A 285 12.37 -31.95 -2.91
CA THR A 285 11.76 -32.36 -1.67
C THR A 285 11.19 -31.09 -1.03
N ALA A 286 10.11 -30.55 -1.61
CA ALA A 286 9.00 -30.27 -0.73
C ALA A 286 8.75 -31.61 -0.05
N ALA A 287 9.32 -31.77 1.14
CA ALA A 287 8.93 -32.85 2.01
C ALA A 287 7.40 -32.80 1.96
N LYS A 288 6.75 -33.88 1.49
CA LYS A 288 5.36 -34.13 1.85
C LYS A 288 5.25 -33.66 3.29
N PRO A 289 4.40 -32.66 3.64
CA PRO A 289 4.42 -32.05 4.95
C PRO A 289 4.56 -33.19 5.93
N ALA A 290 5.73 -33.26 6.58
CA ALA A 290 6.09 -34.41 7.39
C ALA A 290 4.90 -34.57 8.30
N LYS A 291 4.29 -35.76 8.34
CA LYS A 291 3.01 -35.98 9.02
C LYS A 291 3.18 -35.41 10.42
N LEU A 292 2.66 -34.21 10.64
CA LEU A 292 3.01 -33.42 11.81
C LEU A 292 2.45 -34.19 13.00
N ALA A 293 3.19 -34.21 14.11
CA ALA A 293 2.70 -34.87 15.31
C ALA A 293 1.38 -34.21 15.73
N ASP A 294 0.49 -34.97 16.38
CA ASP A 294 -0.79 -34.43 16.85
C ASP A 294 -0.57 -33.14 17.66
N GLY A 295 -1.21 -32.05 17.23
CA GLY A 295 -1.08 -30.71 17.85
C GLY A 295 -0.04 -29.78 17.22
N GLN A 296 0.69 -30.21 16.19
CA GLN A 296 1.55 -29.34 15.37
C GLN A 296 0.81 -28.83 14.13
N ILE A 297 0.89 -27.53 13.88
CA ILE A 297 0.24 -26.82 12.78
C ILE A 297 1.36 -26.26 11.89
N PRO A 298 1.31 -26.36 10.55
CA PRO A 298 2.31 -25.73 9.70
C PRO A 298 2.28 -24.21 9.85
N LEU A 299 3.41 -23.54 9.59
CA LEU A 299 3.43 -22.08 9.52
C LEU A 299 2.77 -21.62 8.21
N THR A 300 2.23 -20.41 8.22
CA THR A 300 1.93 -19.69 6.98
C THR A 300 3.19 -18.99 6.46
N ALA A 301 3.26 -18.70 5.17
CA ALA A 301 4.40 -17.97 4.59
C ALA A 301 4.73 -16.66 5.33
N ALA A 302 3.71 -15.93 5.80
CA ALA A 302 3.91 -14.72 6.59
C ALA A 302 4.51 -15.00 7.98
N GLN A 303 4.15 -16.13 8.61
CA GLN A 303 4.74 -16.55 9.88
C GLN A 303 6.17 -17.05 9.70
N GLU A 304 6.48 -17.73 8.58
CA GLU A 304 7.83 -18.13 8.21
C GLU A 304 8.74 -16.92 8.03
N GLU A 305 8.24 -15.87 7.36
CA GLU A 305 8.98 -14.60 7.20
C GLU A 305 9.29 -13.93 8.54
N ILE A 306 8.32 -13.87 9.46
CA ILE A 306 8.52 -13.32 10.81
C ILE A 306 9.53 -14.17 11.59
N TRP A 307 9.43 -15.50 11.53
CA TRP A 307 10.37 -16.40 12.21
C TRP A 307 11.80 -16.28 11.66
N LEU A 308 11.96 -16.20 10.34
CA LEU A 308 13.24 -15.97 9.69
C LEU A 308 13.83 -14.63 10.14
N ALA A 309 13.05 -13.54 10.07
CA ALA A 309 13.49 -12.23 10.53
C ALA A 309 13.93 -12.26 12.00
N ALA A 310 13.12 -12.86 12.88
CA ALA A 310 13.42 -12.99 14.31
C ALA A 310 14.66 -13.86 14.60
N SER A 311 15.00 -14.80 13.71
CA SER A 311 16.17 -15.67 13.86
C SER A 311 17.48 -15.05 13.33
N MET A 312 17.41 -13.95 12.58
CA MET A 312 18.57 -13.33 11.94
C MET A 312 19.35 -12.38 12.87
N SER A 313 18.66 -11.65 13.74
CA SER A 313 19.30 -10.78 14.74
C SER A 313 18.32 -10.39 15.86
N ASP A 314 18.85 -9.98 17.01
CA ASP A 314 18.06 -9.47 18.13
C ASP A 314 17.26 -8.20 17.74
N ASP A 315 17.85 -7.31 16.93
CA ASP A 315 17.18 -6.10 16.43
C ASP A 315 15.95 -6.44 15.56
N LEU A 316 16.07 -7.44 14.69
CA LEU A 316 14.95 -7.88 13.84
C LEU A 316 13.90 -8.63 14.64
N ASN A 317 14.29 -9.38 15.67
CA ASN A 317 13.37 -10.02 16.61
C ASN A 317 12.47 -8.99 17.30
N CYS A 318 13.02 -7.84 17.69
CA CYS A 318 12.26 -6.77 18.33
C CYS A 318 11.41 -5.92 17.36
N SER A 319 11.58 -6.06 16.04
CA SER A 319 10.93 -5.18 15.05
C SER A 319 9.40 -5.28 15.00
N TYR A 320 8.83 -6.37 15.54
CA TYR A 320 7.39 -6.60 15.65
C TYR A 320 6.83 -6.34 17.05
N ASN A 321 7.66 -5.94 18.02
CA ASN A 321 7.20 -5.61 19.36
C ASN A 321 6.52 -4.23 19.37
N GLN A 322 5.29 -4.17 19.88
CA GLN A 322 4.58 -2.93 20.08
C GLN A 322 4.49 -2.60 21.58
N PRO A 323 5.23 -1.59 22.08
CA PRO A 323 5.14 -1.19 23.48
C PRO A 323 3.82 -0.46 23.74
N LEU A 324 3.15 -0.82 24.84
CA LEU A 324 1.94 -0.15 25.32
C LEU A 324 2.14 0.34 26.75
N ARG A 325 1.78 1.60 27.01
CA ARG A 325 1.77 2.20 28.36
C ARG A 325 0.34 2.33 28.87
N LEU A 326 0.10 1.81 30.07
CA LEU A 326 -1.13 2.02 30.82
C LEU A 326 -0.79 2.73 32.13
N GLN A 327 -1.53 3.79 32.44
CA GLN A 327 -1.39 4.53 33.70
C GLN A 327 -2.64 4.29 34.56
N PHE A 328 -2.42 3.88 35.80
CA PHE A 328 -3.49 3.65 36.77
C PHE A 328 -3.40 4.70 37.88
N SER A 329 -4.55 5.07 38.43
CA SER A 329 -4.64 5.93 39.61
C SER A 329 -5.15 5.12 40.80
N GLY A 330 -4.45 5.18 41.93
CA GLY A 330 -4.79 4.45 43.16
C GLY A 330 -3.78 3.37 43.52
N HIS A 331 -4.13 2.56 44.53
CA HIS A 331 -3.27 1.48 45.01
C HIS A 331 -3.29 0.29 44.04
N LEU A 332 -2.12 -0.08 43.51
CA LEU A 332 -1.98 -1.21 42.60
C LEU A 332 -1.87 -2.52 43.39
N ASN A 333 -2.82 -3.44 43.16
CA ASN A 333 -2.73 -4.81 43.69
C ASN A 333 -1.93 -5.69 42.71
N ILE A 334 -0.64 -5.85 42.98
CA ILE A 334 0.29 -6.63 42.14
C ILE A 334 -0.14 -8.09 41.99
N GLY A 335 -0.63 -8.71 43.08
CA GLY A 335 -1.09 -10.10 43.06
C GLY A 335 -2.30 -10.30 42.14
N ALA A 336 -3.26 -9.38 42.20
CA ALA A 336 -4.42 -9.40 41.31
C ALA A 336 -4.02 -9.16 39.85
N MET A 337 -3.11 -8.22 39.59
CA MET A 337 -2.61 -7.95 38.23
C MET A 337 -1.90 -9.17 37.63
N ARG A 338 -0.98 -9.79 38.37
CA ARG A 338 -0.29 -11.03 37.93
C ARG A 338 -1.28 -12.17 37.68
N THR A 339 -2.28 -12.32 38.54
CA THR A 339 -3.35 -13.31 38.37
C THR A 339 -4.16 -13.05 37.11
N ALA A 340 -4.55 -11.80 36.86
CA ALA A 340 -5.32 -11.41 35.68
C ALA A 340 -4.54 -11.66 34.38
N LEU A 341 -3.25 -11.31 34.34
CA LEU A 341 -2.38 -11.58 33.17
C LEU A 341 -2.22 -13.08 32.95
N THR A 342 -2.01 -13.85 34.02
CA THR A 342 -1.92 -15.32 33.93
C THR A 342 -3.21 -15.92 33.39
N GLN A 343 -4.37 -15.46 33.87
CA GLN A 343 -5.68 -15.91 33.38
C GLN A 343 -5.93 -15.51 31.93
N LEU A 344 -5.47 -14.32 31.51
CA LEU A 344 -5.55 -13.87 30.12
C LEU A 344 -4.76 -14.82 29.21
N VAL A 345 -3.49 -15.09 29.54
CA VAL A 345 -2.69 -16.05 28.77
C VAL A 345 -3.31 -17.45 28.83
N ALA A 346 -3.85 -17.87 29.98
CA ALA A 346 -4.54 -19.16 30.15
C ALA A 346 -5.85 -19.27 29.34
N ARG A 347 -6.49 -18.17 28.98
CA ARG A 347 -7.74 -18.17 28.21
C ARG A 347 -7.53 -18.13 26.69
N HIS A 348 -6.40 -17.62 26.21
CA HIS A 348 -6.19 -17.35 24.78
C HIS A 348 -5.03 -18.18 24.21
N ASP A 349 -5.35 -19.11 23.31
CA ASP A 349 -4.36 -19.96 22.62
C ASP A 349 -3.33 -19.14 21.84
N ALA A 350 -3.75 -18.02 21.23
CA ALA A 350 -2.89 -17.13 20.46
C ALA A 350 -1.69 -16.59 21.27
N LEU A 351 -1.84 -16.41 22.59
CA LEU A 351 -0.77 -15.95 23.48
C LEU A 351 0.16 -17.09 23.95
N ARG A 352 -0.09 -18.32 23.51
CA ARG A 352 0.66 -19.53 23.84
C ARG A 352 1.17 -20.27 22.61
N ILE A 353 1.13 -19.62 21.45
CA ILE A 353 1.70 -20.18 20.24
C ILE A 353 3.22 -20.08 20.34
N VAL A 354 3.89 -21.21 20.13
CA VAL A 354 5.35 -21.26 20.00
C VAL A 354 5.69 -21.86 18.64
N VAL A 355 6.66 -21.26 17.96
CA VAL A 355 7.22 -21.78 16.70
C VAL A 355 8.33 -22.77 17.03
N ALA A 356 8.39 -23.88 16.32
CA ALA A 356 9.45 -24.87 16.45
C ALA A 356 10.79 -24.27 16.01
N ALA A 357 11.89 -24.75 16.62
CA ALA A 357 13.22 -24.23 16.34
C ALA A 357 13.70 -24.45 14.89
N ASP A 358 13.04 -25.33 14.14
CA ASP A 358 13.26 -25.58 12.72
C ASP A 358 12.42 -24.68 11.79
N GLY A 359 11.54 -23.84 12.35
CA GLY A 359 10.65 -22.96 11.60
C GLY A 359 9.52 -23.68 10.84
N GLN A 360 9.38 -25.00 10.96
CA GLN A 360 8.44 -25.78 10.13
C GLN A 360 7.03 -25.90 10.71
N SER A 361 6.90 -25.78 12.02
CA SER A 361 5.61 -25.96 12.70
C SER A 361 5.46 -25.02 13.89
N GLN A 362 4.20 -24.75 14.23
CA GLN A 362 3.79 -24.04 15.42
C GLN A 362 2.90 -24.95 16.26
N ARG A 363 2.89 -24.73 17.57
CA ARG A 363 1.99 -25.45 18.49
C ARG A 363 1.53 -24.53 19.59
N VAL A 364 0.35 -24.83 20.14
CA VAL A 364 -0.14 -24.16 21.34
C VAL A 364 0.41 -24.92 22.55
N VAL A 365 1.17 -24.25 23.42
CA VAL A 365 1.57 -24.86 24.70
C VAL A 365 0.40 -24.86 25.68
N SER A 366 0.28 -25.92 26.48
CA SER A 366 -0.78 -26.06 27.49
C SER A 366 -0.72 -25.00 28.59
N SER A 367 0.48 -24.47 28.84
CA SER A 367 0.73 -23.42 29.82
C SER A 367 1.96 -22.62 29.41
N LEU A 368 1.89 -21.30 29.59
CA LEU A 368 3.02 -20.40 29.45
C LEU A 368 3.10 -19.54 30.71
N THR A 369 4.27 -19.52 31.34
CA THR A 369 4.52 -18.67 32.50
C THR A 369 5.08 -17.35 32.00
N LEU A 370 4.33 -16.26 32.21
CA LEU A 370 4.83 -14.90 31.96
C LEU A 370 5.70 -14.45 33.12
N ASP A 371 6.89 -13.94 32.80
CA ASP A 371 7.62 -13.10 33.73
C ASP A 371 7.04 -11.68 33.72
N VAL A 372 6.71 -11.17 34.90
CA VAL A 372 6.14 -9.83 35.09
C VAL A 372 6.95 -9.14 36.20
N PRO A 373 8.16 -8.64 35.86
CA PRO A 373 9.04 -8.00 36.82
C PRO A 373 8.40 -6.72 37.38
N LEU A 374 8.59 -6.49 38.67
CA LEU A 374 8.17 -5.26 39.35
C LEU A 374 9.42 -4.42 39.58
N HIS A 375 9.50 -3.28 38.91
CA HIS A 375 10.52 -2.27 39.15
C HIS A 375 9.92 -1.16 40.00
N ASP A 376 10.26 -1.13 41.29
CA ASP A 376 9.87 -0.05 42.19
C ASP A 376 10.83 1.13 42.02
N LEU A 377 10.31 2.26 41.53
CA LEU A 377 11.08 3.48 41.29
C LEU A 377 10.74 4.56 42.33
N THR A 378 9.91 4.27 43.33
CA THR A 378 9.38 5.28 44.26
C THR A 378 10.45 5.92 45.15
N GLU A 379 11.56 5.21 45.40
CA GLU A 379 12.69 5.71 46.18
C GLU A 379 13.66 6.59 45.37
N LEU A 380 13.47 6.68 44.05
CA LEU A 380 14.32 7.47 43.16
C LEU A 380 13.80 8.92 43.04
N SER A 381 14.69 9.87 42.74
CA SER A 381 14.30 11.22 42.35
C SER A 381 13.53 11.20 41.02
N LEU A 382 12.73 12.23 40.73
CA LEU A 382 11.94 12.30 39.49
C LEU A 382 12.80 12.18 38.22
N GLU A 383 14.02 12.74 38.25
CA GLU A 383 14.97 12.65 37.13
C GLU A 383 15.50 11.21 36.96
N GLU A 384 15.82 10.53 38.05
CA GLU A 384 16.23 9.12 38.05
C GLU A 384 15.09 8.17 37.67
N GLN A 385 13.85 8.46 38.08
CA GLN A 385 12.66 7.72 37.66
C GLN A 385 12.47 7.79 36.14
N HIS A 386 12.60 9.00 35.57
CA HIS A 386 12.48 9.20 34.13
C HIS A 386 13.60 8.49 33.36
N ALA A 387 14.85 8.59 33.82
CA ALA A 387 15.98 7.89 33.21
C ALA A 387 15.88 6.37 33.35
N ALA A 388 15.38 5.85 34.48
CA ALA A 388 15.13 4.43 34.67
C ALA A 388 14.03 3.91 33.73
N TRP A 389 13.01 4.72 33.49
CA TRP A 389 11.95 4.39 32.54
C TRP A 389 12.45 4.32 31.09
N GLU A 390 13.24 5.29 30.63
CA GLU A 390 13.81 5.29 29.27
C GLU A 390 14.60 3.99 29.01
N ARG A 391 15.39 3.56 29.99
CA ARG A 391 16.13 2.28 29.92
C ARG A 391 15.23 1.05 29.86
N LEU A 392 14.06 1.07 30.50
CA LEU A 392 13.10 -0.04 30.46
C LEU A 392 12.28 -0.09 29.16
N ARG A 393 12.22 1.01 28.41
CA ARG A 393 11.55 1.07 27.11
C ARG A 393 12.44 0.54 25.99
N ASP A 394 13.73 0.81 26.08
CA ASP A 394 14.71 0.52 25.03
C ASP A 394 15.36 -0.88 25.16
N ASN A 395 15.07 -1.61 26.25
CA ASN A 395 15.30 -3.06 26.40
C ASN A 395 14.05 -3.82 26.00
#